data_AF-A0A520IUI7-F1
#
_entry.id   AF-A0A520IUI7-F1
#
_cell.length_a   1.000
_cell.length_b   1.000
_cell.length_c   1.000
_cell.angle_alpha   90.00
_cell.angle_beta   90.00
_cell.angle_gamma   90.00
#
_symmetry.space_group_name_H-M   'P 1'
#
loop_
_entity.id
_entity.type
_entity.pdbx_description
1 polymer ?
#
loop_
_entity_poly.entity_id
_entity_poly.type
_entity_poly.pdbx_seq_one_letter_code
_entity_poly.pdbx_strand_id
1 'polypeptide(L)'
;PGIARAVGVAATVQGVVIGAVSPTSDAAGKLQRGDVIQSVNGTPVRTAADLARAVAAAKAAGRPQVLVLAMRGRNPARFIPIKIKG
;
A
#
# COMPACT_ATOMS: atom_id res chain seq x y z
N PRO A 1 -14.40 -10.71 -7.40
CA PRO A 1 -14.25 -10.16 -8.78
C PRO A 1 -14.60 -8.67 -8.97
N GLY A 2 -15.33 -8.00 -8.06
CA GLY A 2 -15.81 -6.62 -8.28
C GLY A 2 -14.77 -5.50 -8.14
N ILE A 3 -13.92 -5.54 -7.10
CA ILE A 3 -13.04 -4.41 -6.77
C ILE A 3 -11.91 -4.21 -7.80
N ALA A 4 -11.33 -5.30 -8.32
CA ALA A 4 -10.23 -5.23 -9.30
C ALA A 4 -10.62 -4.47 -10.58
N ARG A 5 -11.83 -4.73 -11.10
CA ARG A 5 -12.36 -4.00 -12.27
C ARG A 5 -12.63 -2.52 -11.94
N ALA A 6 -13.13 -2.23 -10.74
CA ALA A 6 -13.42 -0.87 -10.30
C ALA A 6 -12.18 0.02 -10.18
N VAL A 7 -11.00 -0.57 -9.96
CA VAL A 7 -9.73 0.17 -9.87
C VAL A 7 -8.81 -0.02 -11.08
N GLY A 8 -9.30 -0.68 -12.13
CA GLY A 8 -8.59 -0.81 -13.40
C GLY A 8 -7.36 -1.74 -13.39
N VAL A 9 -7.29 -2.67 -12.43
CA VAL A 9 -6.22 -3.69 -12.36
C VAL A 9 -6.68 -5.03 -12.93
N ALA A 10 -5.73 -5.86 -13.38
CA ALA A 10 -6.04 -7.22 -13.79
C ALA A 10 -6.59 -8.04 -12.60
N ALA A 11 -7.48 -9.00 -12.87
CA ALA A 11 -8.10 -9.83 -11.82
C ALA A 11 -7.09 -10.69 -11.04
N THR A 12 -5.88 -10.86 -11.56
CA THR A 12 -4.76 -11.59 -10.95
C THR A 12 -3.96 -10.74 -9.96
N VAL A 13 -4.15 -9.42 -9.94
CA VAL A 13 -3.47 -8.52 -8.99
C VAL A 13 -4.06 -8.73 -7.60
N GLN A 14 -3.23 -9.20 -6.68
CA GLN A 14 -3.59 -9.40 -5.28
C GLN A 14 -3.02 -8.28 -4.42
N GLY A 15 -3.82 -7.77 -3.48
CA GLY A 15 -3.37 -6.71 -2.59
C GLY A 15 -4.51 -6.01 -1.88
N VAL A 16 -4.15 -4.96 -1.16
CA VAL A 16 -5.09 -4.09 -0.44
C VAL A 16 -5.34 -2.84 -1.28
N VAL A 17 -6.61 -2.57 -1.57
CA VAL A 17 -7.01 -1.36 -2.31
C VAL A 17 -7.09 -0.17 -1.37
N ILE A 18 -6.48 0.95 -1.75
CA ILE A 18 -6.55 2.20 -0.99
C ILE A 18 -7.92 2.85 -1.21
N GLY A 19 -8.70 2.96 -0.14
CA GLY A 19 -9.99 3.67 -0.15
C GLY A 19 -9.86 5.19 0.01
N ALA A 20 -8.89 5.63 0.81
CA ALA A 20 -8.58 7.04 1.07
C ALA A 20 -7.14 7.17 1.58
N VAL A 21 -6.57 8.36 1.45
CA VAL A 21 -5.26 8.73 2.01
C VAL A 21 -5.44 9.95 2.90
N SER A 22 -4.88 9.93 4.11
CA SER A 22 -4.92 11.09 5.00
C SER A 22 -4.07 12.23 4.41
N PRO A 23 -4.58 13.46 4.31
CA PRO A 23 -3.83 14.60 3.75
C PRO A 23 -2.65 15.02 4.62
N THR A 24 -2.63 14.67 5.90
CA THR A 24 -1.54 14.98 6.83
C THR A 24 -0.46 13.89 6.89
N SER A 25 -0.63 12.78 6.16
CA SER A 25 0.33 11.68 6.14
C SER A 25 1.40 11.87 5.06
N ASP A 26 2.58 11.28 5.23
CA ASP A 26 3.62 11.24 4.18
C ASP A 26 3.17 10.49 2.91
N ALA A 27 2.11 9.67 3.01
CA ALA A 27 1.49 9.04 1.86
C ALA A 27 0.71 10.02 0.97
N ALA A 28 0.34 11.20 1.50
CA ALA A 28 -0.27 12.25 0.69
C ALA A 28 0.67 12.65 -0.45
N GLY A 29 0.14 12.70 -1.68
CA GLY A 29 0.93 12.99 -2.88
C GLY A 29 1.76 11.82 -3.43
N LYS A 30 1.96 10.74 -2.66
CA LYS A 30 2.67 9.53 -3.11
C LYS A 30 1.71 8.41 -3.51
N LEU A 31 0.64 8.25 -2.73
CA LEU A 31 -0.43 7.28 -2.93
C LEU A 31 -1.76 7.98 -3.14
N GLN A 32 -2.71 7.31 -3.76
CA GLN A 32 -4.07 7.80 -3.92
C GLN A 32 -5.12 6.69 -3.87
N ARG A 33 -6.38 7.10 -3.77
CA ARG A 33 -7.52 6.18 -3.87
C ARG A 33 -7.44 5.36 -5.16
N GLY A 34 -7.68 4.06 -5.06
CA GLY A 34 -7.61 3.13 -6.18
C GLY A 34 -6.23 2.51 -6.43
N ASP A 35 -5.17 3.02 -5.79
CA ASP A 35 -3.90 2.31 -5.78
C ASP A 35 -4.04 0.97 -5.03
N VAL A 36 -3.29 -0.05 -5.45
CA VAL A 36 -3.29 -1.39 -4.85
C VAL A 36 -1.94 -1.67 -4.23
N ILE A 37 -1.91 -1.83 -2.91
CA ILE A 37 -0.73 -2.20 -2.14
C ILE A 37 -0.55 -3.71 -2.20
N GLN A 38 0.60 -4.18 -2.69
CA GLN A 38 0.91 -5.60 -2.86
C GLN A 38 1.87 -6.11 -1.79
N SER A 39 2.80 -5.29 -1.32
CA SER A 39 3.74 -5.67 -0.26
C SER A 39 4.26 -4.47 0.53
N VAL A 40 4.72 -4.75 1.74
CA VAL A 40 5.40 -3.79 2.63
C VAL A 40 6.71 -4.40 3.10
N ASN A 41 7.82 -3.71 2.87
CA ASN A 41 9.18 -4.19 3.17
C ASN A 41 9.45 -5.61 2.60
N GLY A 42 8.94 -5.90 1.40
CA GLY A 42 9.07 -7.20 0.75
C GLY A 42 8.12 -8.28 1.27
N THR A 43 7.32 -8.01 2.31
CA THR A 43 6.31 -8.94 2.82
C THR A 43 4.98 -8.75 2.08
N PRO A 44 4.42 -9.77 1.41
CA PRO A 44 3.14 -9.65 0.73
C PRO A 44 2.02 -9.26 1.69
N VAL A 45 1.12 -8.37 1.27
CA VAL A 45 -0.08 -8.00 2.04
C VAL A 45 -1.33 -8.31 1.23
N ARG A 46 -2.27 -9.04 1.83
CA ARG A 46 -3.53 -9.45 1.16
C ARG A 46 -4.75 -8.86 1.83
N THR A 47 -4.61 -8.45 3.09
CA THR A 47 -5.68 -7.88 3.90
C THR A 47 -5.23 -6.58 4.58
N ALA A 48 -6.19 -5.75 4.98
CA ALA A 48 -5.91 -4.57 5.78
C ALA A 48 -5.19 -4.91 7.11
N ALA A 49 -5.48 -6.08 7.69
CA ALA A 49 -4.81 -6.57 8.88
C ALA A 49 -3.32 -6.90 8.63
N ASP A 50 -2.97 -7.46 7.46
CA ASP A 50 -1.58 -7.70 7.08
C ASP A 50 -0.81 -6.39 6.98
N LEU A 51 -1.40 -5.40 6.32
CA LEU A 51 -0.83 -4.06 6.18
C LEU A 51 -0.60 -3.41 7.56
N ALA A 52 -1.61 -3.44 8.43
CA ALA A 52 -1.50 -2.89 9.78
C ALA A 52 -0.40 -3.58 10.59
N ARG A 53 -0.31 -4.92 10.53
CA ARG A 53 0.74 -5.71 11.18
C ARG A 53 2.14 -5.37 10.65
N ALA A 54 2.31 -5.26 9.34
CA ALA A 54 3.60 -4.91 8.73
C ALA A 54 4.08 -3.51 9.15
N VAL A 55 3.17 -2.53 9.21
CA VAL A 55 3.49 -1.18 9.69
C VAL A 55 3.80 -1.18 11.20
N ALA A 56 3.02 -1.89 12.01
CA ALA A 56 3.27 -2.01 13.45
C ALA A 56 4.62 -2.67 13.76
N ALA A 57 4.97 -3.75 13.04
CA ALA A 57 6.27 -4.41 13.16
C ALA A 57 7.43 -3.47 12.80
N ALA A 58 7.27 -2.66 11.74
CA ALA A 58 8.29 -1.68 11.37
C ALA A 58 8.45 -0.58 12.43
N LYS A 59 7.35 -0.11 13.04
CA LYS A 59 7.39 0.84 14.17
C LYS A 59 8.09 0.24 15.39
N ALA A 60 7.74 -1.00 15.76
CA ALA A 60 8.36 -1.71 16.88
C ALA A 60 9.87 -1.93 16.66
N ALA A 61 10.30 -2.12 15.40
CA ALA A 61 11.70 -2.19 15.01
C ALA A 61 12.40 -0.82 14.90
N GLY A 62 11.75 0.27 15.32
CA GLY A 62 12.33 1.63 15.29
C GLY A 62 12.52 2.21 13.88
N ARG A 63 11.90 1.62 12.84
CA ARG A 63 12.09 2.06 11.46
C ARG A 63 11.30 3.35 11.21
N PRO A 64 11.92 4.40 10.66
CA PRO A 64 11.22 5.67 10.39
C PRO A 64 10.28 5.59 9.18
N GLN A 65 10.48 4.60 8.31
CA GLN A 65 9.74 4.42 7.06
C GLN A 65 9.60 2.95 6.68
N VAL A 66 8.62 2.67 5.81
CA VAL A 66 8.45 1.39 5.14
C VAL A 66 8.52 1.56 3.63
N LEU A 67 8.98 0.53 2.93
CA LEU A 67 8.93 0.48 1.48
C LEU A 67 7.65 -0.23 1.04
N VAL A 68 6.80 0.46 0.30
CA VAL A 68 5.52 -0.07 -0.18
C VAL A 68 5.63 -0.39 -1.66
N LEU A 69 5.27 -1.61 -2.07
CA LEU A 69 5.07 -1.94 -3.47
C LEU A 69 3.59 -1.70 -3.81
N ALA A 70 3.32 -0.71 -4.67
CA ALA A 70 1.97 -0.36 -5.07
C ALA A 70 1.80 -0.28 -6.59
N MET A 71 0.58 -0.58 -7.06
CA MET A 71 0.20 -0.51 -8.47
C MET A 71 -0.92 0.51 -8.65
N ARG A 72 -0.93 1.23 -9.79
CA ARG A 72 -1.99 2.17 -10.17
C ARG A 72 -2.59 1.77 -11.51
N GLY A 73 -3.83 1.30 -11.52
CA GLY A 73 -4.50 0.84 -12.74
C GLY A 73 -3.67 -0.22 -13.46
N ARG A 74 -3.32 0.02 -14.73
CA ARG A 74 -2.51 -0.91 -15.54
C ARG A 74 -1.00 -0.62 -15.52
N ASN A 75 -0.57 0.40 -14.77
CA ASN A 75 0.85 0.76 -14.71
C ASN A 75 1.63 -0.30 -13.92
N PRO A 76 2.91 -0.53 -14.24
CA PRO A 76 3.77 -1.40 -13.46
C PRO A 76 3.79 -1.00 -11.98
N ALA A 77 3.94 -1.99 -11.11
CA ALA A 77 4.10 -1.76 -9.68
C ALA A 77 5.39 -0.97 -9.42
N ARG A 78 5.35 -0.08 -8.42
CA ARG A 78 6.48 0.77 -8.04
C ARG A 78 6.71 0.70 -6.53
N PHE A 79 7.98 0.77 -6.15
CA PHE A 79 8.37 0.90 -4.76
C PHE A 79 8.27 2.37 -4.32
N ILE A 80 7.55 2.62 -3.24
CA ILE A 80 7.26 3.95 -2.72
C ILE A 80 7.65 3.96 -1.23
N PRO A 81 8.64 4.78 -0.83
CA PRO A 81 8.98 4.93 0.58
C PRO A 81 7.94 5.80 1.29
N ILE A 82 7.36 5.26 2.35
CA ILE A 82 6.34 5.93 3.18
C ILE A 82 6.88 6.06 4.61
N LYS A 83 6.99 7.30 5.09
CA LYS A 83 7.34 7.58 6.49
C LYS A 83 6.19 7.12 7.39
N ILE A 84 6.55 6.41 8.46
CA ILE A 84 5.62 5.86 9.45
C ILE A 84 5.86 6.41 10.85
N LYS A 85 6.88 7.26 11.02
CA LYS A 85 7.05 8.12 12.19
C LYS A 85 6.07 9.29 12.10
N GLY A 86 5.34 9.51 13.19
CA GLY A 86 4.92 10.84 13.62
C GLY A 86 6.10 11.52 14.27
#